data_AF-A0A0M0JFD9-F1
#
_entry.id   AF-A0A0M0JFD9-F1
#
_cell.length_a   1.000
_cell.length_b   1.000
_cell.length_c   1.000
_cell.angle_alpha   90.00
_cell.angle_beta   90.00
_cell.angle_gamma   90.00
#
_symmetry.space_group_name_H-M   'P 1'
#
loop_
_entity.id
_entity.type
_entity.pdbx_description
1 polymer ?
#
loop_
_entity_poly.entity_id
_entity_poly.type
_entity_poly.pdbx_seq_one_letter_code
_entity_poly.pdbx_strand_id
1 'polypeptide(L)' 'MEVREALVEAGKRLDKLQPLRDANTTSMERLYDELASAFAAQDMEQALKLTARLQYLQRIEEEIHERMPVK' A
#
# COMPACT_ATOMS: atom_id res chain seq x y z
N MET A 1 3.70 15.31 -0.42
CA MET A 1 2.28 15.06 -0.67
C MET A 1 2.01 13.65 -0.16
N GLU A 2 1.28 13.53 0.94
CA GLU A 2 1.01 12.25 1.60
C GLU A 2 0.04 11.43 0.73
N VAL A 3 0.20 10.10 0.66
CA VAL A 3 -0.68 9.23 -0.15
C VAL A 3 -2.17 9.43 0.20
N ARG A 4 -2.46 9.78 1.46
CA ARG A 4 -3.81 10.18 1.91
C ARG A 4 -4.35 11.44 1.21
N GLU A 5 -3.53 12.47 1.01
CA GLU A 5 -3.96 13.68 0.30
C GLU A 5 -4.32 13.36 -1.15
N ALA A 6 -3.50 12.54 -1.81
CA ALA A 6 -3.77 12.09 -3.17
C ALA A 6 -5.04 11.25 -3.28
N LEU A 7 -5.36 10.43 -2.26
CA LEU A 7 -6.64 9.71 -2.18
C LEU A 7 -7.82 10.66 -2.03
N VAL A 8 -7.72 11.67 -1.16
CA VAL A 8 -8.77 12.68 -1.00
C VAL A 8 -9.02 13.41 -2.31
N GLU A 9 -7.96 13.84 -3.01
CA GLU A 9 -8.07 14.53 -4.30
C GLU A 9 -8.64 13.64 -5.41
N ALA A 10 -8.29 12.35 -5.41
CA ALA A 10 -8.81 11.38 -6.38
C ALA A 10 -10.33 11.17 -6.25
N GLY A 11 -10.90 11.29 -5.05
CA GLY A 11 -12.34 11.06 -4.82
C GLY A 11 -12.80 9.69 -5.31
N LYS A 12 -13.78 9.64 -6.23
CA LYS A 12 -14.27 8.42 -6.92
C LYS A 12 -13.80 8.32 -8.38
N ARG A 13 -12.83 9.15 -8.77
CA ARG A 13 -12.35 9.23 -10.15
C ARG A 13 -11.44 8.05 -10.47
N LEU A 14 -11.92 7.12 -11.28
CA LEU A 14 -11.17 5.91 -11.65
C LEU A 14 -9.81 6.23 -12.29
N ASP A 15 -9.74 7.27 -13.13
CA ASP A 15 -8.51 7.73 -13.78
C ASP A 15 -7.44 8.24 -12.81
N LYS A 16 -7.84 8.58 -11.57
CA LYS A 16 -6.95 9.02 -10.49
C LYS A 16 -6.69 7.93 -9.47
N LEU A 17 -7.65 7.05 -9.24
CA LEU A 17 -7.52 5.92 -8.32
C LEU A 17 -6.65 4.79 -8.90
N GLN A 18 -6.70 4.53 -10.21
CA GLN A 18 -5.93 3.45 -10.83
C GLN A 18 -4.41 3.63 -10.68
N PRO A 19 -3.81 4.81 -10.96
CA PRO A 19 -2.38 5.01 -10.73
C PRO A 19 -1.98 4.89 -9.25
N LEU A 20 -2.85 5.31 -8.33
CA LEU A 20 -2.62 5.16 -6.89
C LEU A 20 -2.62 3.69 -6.47
N ARG A 21 -3.54 2.90 -7.05
CA ARG A 21 -3.60 1.45 -6.85
C ARG A 21 -2.31 0.79 -7.34
N ASP A 22 -1.91 1.07 -8.57
CA ASP A 22 -0.74 0.45 -9.19
C ASP A 22 0.55 0.79 -8.40
N ALA A 23 0.67 2.04 -7.94
CA ALA A 23 1.78 2.46 -7.08
C ALA A 23 1.76 1.79 -5.70
N ASN A 24 0.58 1.62 -5.10
CA ASN A 24 0.42 0.94 -3.82
C ASN A 24 0.75 -0.56 -3.93
N THR A 25 0.27 -1.23 -4.99
CA THR A 25 0.59 -2.63 -5.30
C THR A 25 2.09 -2.82 -5.49
N THR A 26 2.74 -1.98 -6.29
CA THR A 26 4.21 -2.03 -6.48
C THR A 26 4.96 -1.87 -5.15
N SER A 27 4.47 -0.97 -4.28
CA SER A 27 5.06 -0.75 -2.96
C SER A 27 4.87 -1.96 -2.04
N MET A 28 3.73 -2.64 -2.12
CA MET A 28 3.46 -3.86 -1.34
C MET A 28 4.30 -5.04 -1.82
N GLU A 29 4.42 -5.25 -3.14
CA GLU A 29 5.29 -6.29 -3.71
C GLU A 29 6.72 -6.16 -3.23
N ARG A 30 7.29 -4.95 -3.33
CA ARG A 30 8.63 -4.66 -2.80
C ARG A 30 8.72 -4.92 -1.30
N LEU A 31 7.70 -4.54 -0.55
CA LEU A 31 7.68 -4.74 0.90
C LEU A 31 7.60 -6.22 1.28
N TYR A 32 6.93 -7.06 0.49
CA TYR A 32 6.93 -8.50 0.67
C TYR A 32 8.32 -9.11 0.46
N ASP A 33 9.05 -8.65 -0.55
CA ASP A 33 10.44 -9.09 -0.76
C ASP A 33 11.37 -8.66 0.39
N GLU A 34 11.19 -7.44 0.89
CA GLU A 34 11.92 -6.92 2.06
C GLU A 34 11.57 -7.72 3.33
N LEU A 35 10.30 -8.07 3.55
CA LEU A 35 9.85 -8.91 4.66
C LEU A 35 10.43 -10.33 4.57
N ALA A 36 10.38 -10.95 3.39
CA ALA A 36 10.94 -12.27 3.16
C ALA A 36 12.45 -12.27 3.47
N SER A 37 13.16 -11.22 3.05
CA SER A 37 14.58 -11.04 3.34
C SER A 37 14.84 -10.85 4.84
N ALA A 38 14.04 -10.05 5.54
CA ALA A 38 14.16 -9.83 6.98
C ALA A 38 13.94 -11.13 7.78
N PHE A 39 12.91 -11.90 7.42
CA PHE A 39 12.66 -13.20 8.06
C PHE A 39 13.77 -14.22 7.77
N ALA A 40 14.29 -14.27 6.54
CA ALA A 40 15.43 -15.14 6.19
C ALA A 40 16.70 -14.78 6.97
N ALA A 41 16.92 -13.49 7.23
CA ALA A 41 18.02 -12.97 8.03
C ALA A 41 17.79 -13.06 9.56
N GLN A 42 16.63 -13.54 10.00
CA GLN A 42 16.16 -13.52 11.39
C GLN A 42 16.14 -12.11 12.03
N ASP A 43 16.06 -11.05 11.22
CA ASP A 43 15.98 -9.67 11.69
C ASP A 43 14.52 -9.33 12.04
N MET A 44 14.13 -9.72 13.26
CA MET A 44 12.76 -9.53 13.75
C MET A 44 12.42 -8.06 14.02
N GLU A 45 13.42 -7.22 14.30
CA GLU A 45 13.21 -5.78 14.49
C GLU A 45 12.84 -5.13 13.15
N GLN A 46 13.58 -5.47 12.10
CA GLN A 46 13.27 -4.99 10.75
C GLN A 46 11.96 -5.57 10.25
N ALA A 47 11.70 -6.86 10.49
CA ALA A 47 10.43 -7.49 10.14
C ALA A 47 9.25 -6.72 10.77
N LEU A 48 9.31 -6.41 12.07
CA LEU A 48 8.26 -5.65 12.78
C LEU A 48 8.00 -4.27 12.14
N LYS A 49 9.06 -3.52 11.80
CA LYS A 49 8.94 -2.21 11.13
C LYS A 49 8.25 -2.35 9.77
N LEU A 50 8.62 -3.38 9.01
CA LEU A 50 8.04 -3.65 7.71
C LEU A 50 6.57 -4.09 7.83
N THR A 51 6.17 -4.87 8.85
CA THR A 51 4.77 -5.24 9.06
C THR A 51 3.89 -4.04 9.38
N ALA A 52 4.38 -3.07 10.18
CA ALA A 52 3.64 -1.83 10.43
C ALA A 52 3.42 -1.04 9.14
N ARG A 53 4.43 -1.00 8.26
CA ARG A 53 4.33 -0.36 6.95
C ARG A 53 3.39 -1.13 6.00
N LEU A 54 3.36 -2.46 6.07
CA LEU A 54 2.39 -3.29 5.34
C LEU A 54 0.95 -2.92 5.71
N GLN A 55 0.64 -2.82 7.01
CA GLN A 55 -0.69 -2.46 7.48
C GLN A 55 -1.15 -1.09 6.96
N TYR A 56 -0.23 -0.14 6.86
CA TYR A 56 -0.52 1.17 6.28
C TYR A 56 -0.89 1.07 4.78
N LEU A 57 -0.12 0.30 4.00
CA LEU A 57 -0.38 0.10 2.57
C LEU A 57 -1.67 -0.70 2.31
N GLN A 58 -1.99 -1.67 3.17
CA GLN A 58 -3.26 -2.41 3.12
C GLN A 58 -4.45 -1.48 3.36
N ARG A 59 -4.35 -0.57 4.33
CA ARG A 59 -5.41 0.42 4.58
C ARG A 59 -5.62 1.37 3.40
N ILE A 60 -4.54 1.71 2.68
CA ILE A 60 -4.64 2.48 1.43
C ILE A 60 -5.35 1.66 0.35
N GLU A 61 -5.01 0.39 0.21
CA GLU A 61 -5.65 -0.51 -0.77
C GLU A 61 -7.16 -0.64 -0.53
N GLU A 62 -7.56 -0.86 0.73
CA GLU A 62 -8.96 -0.91 1.14
C GLU A 62 -9.69 0.40 0.79
N GLU A 63 -9.09 1.54 1.14
CA GLU A 63 -9.67 2.86 0.86
C GLU A 63 -9.79 3.14 -0.65
N ILE A 64 -8.83 2.68 -1.45
CA ILE A 64 -8.93 2.73 -2.92
C ILE A 64 -10.09 1.84 -3.40
N HIS A 65 -10.18 0.62 -2.89
CA HIS A 65 -11.20 -0.35 -3.30
C HIS A 65 -12.62 0.15 -2.98
N GLU A 66 -12.84 0.73 -1.80
CA GLU A 66 -14.13 1.33 -1.40
C GLU A 66 -14.55 2.49 -2.30
N ARG A 67 -13.57 3.23 -2.85
CA ARG A 67 -13.81 4.40 -3.70
C ARG A 67 -13.91 4.06 -5.18
N MET A 68 -13.34 2.93 -5.60
CA MET A 68 -13.48 2.43 -6.97
C MET A 68 -14.92 1.96 -7.18
N PRO A 69 -15.63 2.49 -8.20
CA PRO A 69 -16.98 1.99 -8.51
C PRO A 69 -16.91 0.52 -8.91
N VAL A 70 -17.57 -0.34 -8.14
CA VAL A 70 -17.84 -1.73 -8.55
C VAL A 70 -18.72 -1.67 -9.78
N LYS A 71 -18.31 -2.36 -10.85
CA LYS A 71 -19.09 -2.49 -12.09
C LYS A 71 -20.48 -3.04 -11.83
#